data_AF-A0A351TKL5-F1
#
_entry.id   AF-A0A351TKL5-F1
#
_cell.length_a   1.000
_cell.length_b   1.000
_cell.length_c   1.000
_cell.angle_alpha   90.00
_cell.angle_beta   90.00
_cell.angle_gamma   90.00
#
_symmetry.space_group_name_H-M   'P 1'
#
loop_
_entity.id
_entity.type
_entity.pdbx_description
1 polymer ?
#
loop_
_entity_poly.entity_id
_entity_poly.type
_entity_poly.pdbx_seq_one_letter_code
_entity_poly.pdbx_strand_id
1 'polypeptide(L)'
;MDMQQIIGQAEQNIRQALQDYRRYTTRTEVLDDVSDTFIRNLARDSSFAKQGLRELFSRSPVWDGKLDALVINGTRTHDPDYDRVRSLAIEILYPAIERAENDRDKYYRIYNAIDFFSYPYNGCLQEAGIQAIRELAPKAYEPGKKRSRVFKALCVSLGVADETAGSEFQRLYAQFADELSAKQIGFKLYVSINPAHFLTMSNPKADSRGCTLISCHSFNSTDYQYNNGCSGYARDNVSFIAFTVDDPDNPELLNNRKTTRQVFAYKPGNGLLLQSRMYNTSGGTHEAQGDSRLYRDLIQREISMLEGEPNLWKTYPYCGGHEGCVKTAGGFGGYTDWTHAEFDGKVSIRADHGHDYRPLTVGAAGLCICCGKETSEYLYCGGEEKVCEEGIRRCDSCGEICCERIEAYGRDGRSCFVCEDCLGRFYTRCEDCGEYCHNDCIRELGSGEYVCTGCMEGDGYACCEECGDYYRDEDVYSVVNEDGESVYVCRKCHEGYEECPECREYVKIRPLFRGTMCPACEAVFEGRVPA
;
A
#
# COMPACT_ATOMS: atom_id res chain seq x y z
N MET A 1 9.09 6.04 -17.16
CA MET A 1 9.65 4.92 -16.39
C MET A 1 9.49 3.67 -17.22
N ASP A 2 10.50 2.82 -17.26
CA ASP A 2 10.33 1.49 -17.84
C ASP A 2 9.40 0.63 -16.96
N MET A 3 8.92 -0.50 -17.48
CA MET A 3 7.97 -1.35 -16.76
C MET A 3 8.57 -1.93 -15.47
N GLN A 4 9.86 -2.25 -15.44
CA GLN A 4 10.51 -2.82 -14.24
C GLN A 4 10.55 -1.79 -13.11
N GLN A 5 10.82 -0.52 -13.42
CA GLN A 5 10.73 0.59 -12.47
C GLN A 5 9.31 0.78 -11.93
N ILE A 6 8.29 0.65 -12.78
CA ILE A 6 6.88 0.76 -12.37
C ILE A 6 6.53 -0.38 -11.40
N ILE A 7 6.93 -1.62 -11.73
CA ILE A 7 6.71 -2.79 -10.87
C ILE A 7 7.42 -2.61 -9.53
N GLY A 8 8.69 -2.23 -9.54
CA GLY A 8 9.46 -1.98 -8.31
C GLY A 8 8.83 -0.89 -7.43
N GLN A 9 8.33 0.20 -8.02
CA GLN A 9 7.62 1.24 -7.27
C GLN A 9 6.30 0.73 -6.69
N ALA A 10 5.53 -0.07 -7.45
CA ALA A 10 4.29 -0.66 -6.98
C ALA A 10 4.54 -1.64 -5.80
N GLU A 11 5.59 -2.46 -5.86
CA GLU A 11 5.99 -3.32 -4.75
C GLU A 11 6.33 -2.52 -3.49
N GLN A 12 7.15 -1.46 -3.63
CA GLN A 12 7.50 -0.58 -2.52
C GLN A 12 6.26 0.08 -1.91
N ASN A 13 5.34 0.56 -2.73
CA ASN A 13 4.10 1.17 -2.28
C ASN A 13 3.21 0.19 -1.52
N ILE A 14 3.09 -1.06 -1.99
CA ILE A 14 2.34 -2.11 -1.28
C ILE A 14 2.98 -2.40 0.07
N ARG A 15 4.30 -2.60 0.11
CA ARG A 15 5.04 -2.88 1.37
C ARG A 15 4.87 -1.74 2.38
N GLN A 16 5.02 -0.49 1.94
CA GLN A 16 4.83 0.68 2.80
C GLN A 16 3.39 0.74 3.34
N ALA A 17 2.40 0.53 2.47
CA ALA A 17 1.00 0.55 2.88
C ALA A 17 0.68 -0.53 3.92
N LEU A 18 1.23 -1.75 3.79
CA LEU A 18 1.06 -2.81 4.77
C LEU A 18 1.75 -2.50 6.11
N GLN A 19 2.93 -1.87 6.08
CA GLN A 19 3.62 -1.40 7.29
C GLN A 19 2.82 -0.31 8.01
N ASP A 20 2.32 0.68 7.26
CA ASP A 20 1.46 1.74 7.79
C ASP A 20 0.18 1.14 8.41
N TYR A 21 -0.43 0.17 7.72
CA TYR A 21 -1.62 -0.53 8.21
C TYR A 21 -1.34 -1.27 9.53
N ARG A 22 -0.23 -2.01 9.60
CA ARG A 22 0.20 -2.80 10.77
C ARG A 22 0.49 -1.92 11.98
N ARG A 23 1.08 -0.73 11.78
CA ARG A 23 1.53 0.14 12.87
C ARG A 23 0.42 0.57 13.83
N TYR A 24 -0.81 0.69 13.35
CA TYR A 24 -1.90 1.30 14.11
C TYR A 24 -3.05 0.37 14.45
N THR A 25 -3.04 -0.87 13.95
CA THR A 25 -4.06 -1.89 14.28
C THR A 25 -3.56 -2.88 15.33
N THR A 26 -4.47 -3.34 16.20
CA THR A 26 -4.20 -4.47 17.09
C THR A 26 -4.50 -5.84 16.47
N ARG A 27 -5.07 -5.87 15.25
CA ARG A 27 -5.39 -7.12 14.51
C ARG A 27 -4.44 -7.29 13.35
N THR A 28 -3.34 -8.00 13.59
CA THR A 28 -2.26 -8.19 12.61
C THR A 28 -2.26 -9.57 11.96
N GLU A 29 -3.11 -10.50 12.39
CA GLU A 29 -3.01 -11.92 12.01
C GLU A 29 -3.09 -12.11 10.48
N VAL A 30 -4.02 -11.42 9.83
CA VAL A 30 -4.15 -11.44 8.36
C VAL A 30 -2.97 -10.74 7.68
N LEU A 31 -2.37 -9.73 8.31
CA LEU A 31 -1.21 -9.02 7.78
C LEU A 31 0.07 -9.85 7.89
N ASP A 32 0.13 -10.76 8.87
CA ASP A 32 1.23 -11.69 9.07
C ASP A 32 1.25 -12.77 7.98
N ASP A 33 0.08 -13.11 7.43
CA ASP A 33 -0.07 -14.10 6.36
C ASP A 33 0.27 -13.59 4.95
N VAL A 34 0.56 -12.30 4.79
CA VAL A 34 0.84 -11.68 3.48
C VAL A 34 2.24 -12.07 3.02
N SER A 35 2.30 -12.88 1.97
CA SER A 35 3.55 -13.34 1.36
C SER A 35 4.17 -12.33 0.38
N ASP A 36 5.47 -12.46 0.17
CA ASP A 36 6.17 -11.72 -0.88
C ASP A 36 5.65 -12.04 -2.28
N THR A 37 5.22 -13.27 -2.56
CA THR A 37 4.66 -13.61 -3.88
C THR A 37 3.31 -12.96 -4.13
N PHE A 38 2.46 -12.79 -3.11
CA PHE A 38 1.28 -11.94 -3.27
C PHE A 38 1.66 -10.52 -3.67
N ILE A 39 2.64 -9.92 -2.99
CA ILE A 39 3.10 -8.55 -3.26
C ILE A 39 3.67 -8.44 -4.69
N ARG A 40 4.62 -9.32 -5.06
CA ARG A 40 5.25 -9.35 -6.39
C ARG A 40 4.23 -9.57 -7.50
N ASN A 41 3.32 -10.54 -7.34
CA ASN A 41 2.27 -10.81 -8.33
C ASN A 41 1.32 -9.63 -8.48
N LEU A 42 0.84 -9.06 -7.37
CA LEU A 42 -0.08 -7.93 -7.43
C LEU A 42 0.57 -6.69 -8.08
N ALA A 43 1.81 -6.38 -7.70
CA ALA A 43 2.55 -5.26 -8.27
C ALA A 43 2.76 -5.44 -9.78
N ARG A 44 3.21 -6.63 -10.20
CA ARG A 44 3.41 -6.97 -11.61
C ARG A 44 2.10 -6.86 -12.40
N ASP A 45 1.08 -7.59 -11.96
CA ASP A 45 -0.19 -7.69 -12.68
C ASP A 45 -0.88 -6.33 -12.77
N SER A 46 -0.89 -5.55 -11.68
CA SER A 46 -1.45 -4.19 -11.67
C SER A 46 -0.69 -3.24 -12.59
N SER A 47 0.65 -3.31 -12.61
CA SER A 47 1.49 -2.47 -13.47
C SER A 47 1.16 -2.67 -14.95
N PHE A 48 1.03 -3.92 -15.39
CA PHE A 48 0.64 -4.24 -16.77
C PHE A 48 -0.82 -3.90 -17.06
N ALA A 49 -1.76 -4.31 -16.19
CA ALA A 49 -3.18 -4.10 -16.44
C ALA A 49 -3.55 -2.62 -16.52
N LYS A 50 -2.98 -1.78 -15.66
CA LYS A 50 -3.28 -0.34 -15.58
C LYS A 50 -2.57 0.51 -16.62
N GLN A 51 -1.82 -0.09 -17.57
CA GLN A 51 -0.99 0.66 -18.51
C GLN A 51 -1.78 1.72 -19.29
N GLY A 52 -2.97 1.38 -19.83
CA GLY A 52 -3.77 2.34 -20.58
C GLY A 52 -4.22 3.55 -19.75
N LEU A 53 -4.65 3.32 -18.51
CA LEU A 53 -4.99 4.40 -17.58
C LEU A 53 -3.77 5.23 -17.19
N ARG A 54 -2.62 4.58 -16.95
CA ARG A 54 -1.36 5.25 -16.62
C ARG A 54 -0.89 6.14 -17.77
N GLU A 55 -0.97 5.66 -19.00
CA GLU A 55 -0.63 6.43 -20.21
C GLU A 55 -1.55 7.63 -20.43
N LEU A 56 -2.83 7.55 -20.02
CA LEU A 56 -3.75 8.67 -20.05
C LEU A 56 -3.47 9.66 -18.91
N PHE A 57 -3.46 9.18 -17.66
CA PHE A 57 -3.34 10.00 -16.47
C PHE A 57 -1.98 10.69 -16.35
N SER A 58 -0.88 10.05 -16.79
CA SER A 58 0.46 10.65 -16.75
C SER A 58 0.63 11.88 -17.65
N ARG A 59 -0.33 12.17 -18.54
CA ARG A 59 -0.36 13.42 -19.34
C ARG A 59 -0.90 14.60 -18.54
N SER A 60 -1.52 14.35 -17.39
CA SER A 60 -2.11 15.39 -16.57
C SER A 60 -1.04 16.20 -15.85
N PRO A 61 -1.17 17.54 -15.76
CA PRO A 61 -0.26 18.36 -14.97
C PRO A 61 -0.37 18.10 -13.46
N VAL A 62 -1.45 17.44 -13.01
CA VAL A 62 -1.66 17.07 -11.60
C VAL A 62 -1.37 15.59 -11.31
N TRP A 63 -0.69 14.91 -12.22
CA TRP A 63 -0.21 13.54 -12.02
C TRP A 63 0.98 13.49 -11.05
N ASP A 64 0.86 12.64 -10.03
CA ASP A 64 1.97 12.26 -9.15
C ASP A 64 2.42 10.84 -9.50
N GLY A 65 3.59 10.74 -10.13
CA GLY A 65 4.16 9.46 -10.55
C GLY A 65 4.67 8.56 -9.42
N LYS A 66 4.86 9.08 -8.20
CA LYS A 66 5.21 8.24 -7.04
C LYS A 66 3.96 7.59 -6.45
N LEU A 67 2.88 8.36 -6.39
CA LEU A 67 1.59 7.89 -5.90
C LEU A 67 0.81 7.09 -6.94
N ASP A 68 1.20 7.15 -8.21
CA ASP A 68 0.45 6.58 -9.35
C ASP A 68 -1.00 7.10 -9.34
N ALA A 69 -1.16 8.41 -9.15
CA ALA A 69 -2.45 9.07 -8.95
C ALA A 69 -2.50 10.51 -9.48
N LEU A 70 -3.70 10.97 -9.87
CA LEU A 70 -3.98 12.39 -10.04
C LEU A 70 -4.30 13.00 -8.67
N VAL A 71 -3.70 14.15 -8.36
CA VAL A 71 -3.95 14.91 -7.12
C VAL A 71 -4.70 16.18 -7.46
N ILE A 72 -6.02 16.07 -7.55
CA ILE A 72 -6.90 17.15 -8.01
C ILE A 72 -7.27 18.03 -6.82
N ASN A 73 -7.05 19.34 -6.93
CA ASN A 73 -7.54 20.30 -5.95
C ASN A 73 -9.04 20.55 -6.17
N GLY A 74 -9.84 20.24 -5.15
CA GLY A 74 -11.28 20.46 -5.11
C GLY A 74 -11.66 21.52 -4.09
N THR A 75 -12.91 22.00 -4.18
CA THR A 75 -13.50 22.90 -3.18
C THR A 75 -14.92 22.44 -2.89
N ARG A 76 -15.22 22.14 -1.63
CA ARG A 76 -16.57 21.84 -1.16
C ARG A 76 -17.14 23.06 -0.45
N THR A 77 -18.45 23.25 -0.56
CA THR A 77 -19.14 24.27 0.24
C THR A 77 -19.70 23.57 1.46
N HIS A 78 -19.28 23.99 2.65
CA HIS A 78 -19.94 23.60 3.89
C HIS A 78 -21.21 24.43 4.01
N ASP A 79 -22.36 23.78 3.89
CA ASP A 79 -23.64 24.40 4.20
C ASP A 79 -23.87 24.32 5.72
N PRO A 80 -24.34 25.39 6.38
CA PRO A 80 -24.62 25.35 7.81
C PRO A 80 -25.60 24.23 8.21
N ASP A 81 -25.22 23.38 9.17
CA ASP A 81 -26.15 22.47 9.84
C ASP A 81 -26.96 23.26 10.87
N TYR A 82 -28.17 23.64 10.49
CA TYR A 82 -29.01 24.48 11.35
C TYR A 82 -29.55 23.76 12.59
N ASP A 83 -29.62 22.42 12.59
CA ASP A 83 -29.99 21.65 13.78
C ASP A 83 -28.84 21.65 14.79
N ARG A 84 -27.60 21.55 14.29
CA ARG A 84 -26.39 21.74 15.11
C ARG A 84 -26.28 23.17 15.64
N VAL A 85 -26.54 24.18 14.81
CA VAL A 85 -26.63 25.59 15.25
C VAL A 85 -27.64 25.74 16.39
N ARG A 86 -28.82 25.11 16.27
CA ARG A 86 -29.86 25.17 17.30
C ARG A 86 -29.39 24.54 18.61
N SER A 87 -28.78 23.37 18.53
CA SER A 87 -28.28 22.63 19.69
C SER A 87 -27.20 23.43 20.43
N LEU A 88 -26.22 23.98 19.70
CA LEU A 88 -25.17 24.83 20.25
C LEU A 88 -25.73 26.12 20.86
N ALA A 89 -26.73 26.74 20.22
CA ALA A 89 -27.37 27.94 20.74
C ALA A 89 -28.09 27.68 22.07
N ILE A 90 -28.80 26.55 22.18
CA ILE A 90 -29.46 26.12 23.43
C ILE A 90 -28.42 25.87 24.52
N GLU A 91 -27.33 25.18 24.20
CA GLU A 91 -26.26 24.87 25.15
C GLU A 91 -25.60 26.15 25.68
N ILE A 92 -25.23 27.08 24.79
CA ILE A 92 -24.61 28.36 25.17
C ILE A 92 -25.57 29.23 25.99
N LEU A 93 -26.86 29.26 25.63
CA LEU A 93 -27.86 30.08 26.30
C LEU A 93 -28.53 29.36 27.49
N TYR A 94 -28.17 28.11 27.79
CA TYR A 94 -28.80 27.31 28.85
C TYR A 94 -28.86 28.04 30.20
N PRO A 95 -27.80 28.72 30.69
CA PRO A 95 -27.89 29.47 31.94
C PRO A 95 -28.90 30.63 31.90
N ALA A 96 -29.10 31.25 30.74
CA ALA A 96 -30.13 32.29 30.56
C ALA A 96 -31.54 31.71 30.44
N ILE A 97 -31.69 30.52 29.83
CA ILE A 97 -32.95 29.77 29.74
C ILE A 97 -33.40 29.35 31.14
N GLU A 98 -32.50 28.78 31.94
CA GLU A 98 -32.76 28.36 33.32
C GLU A 98 -33.19 29.55 34.19
N ARG A 99 -32.49 30.69 34.10
CA ARG A 99 -32.90 31.93 34.80
C ARG A 99 -34.28 32.45 34.40
N ALA A 100 -34.76 32.10 33.21
CA ALA A 100 -36.04 32.53 32.68
C ALA A 100 -37.17 31.49 32.88
N GLU A 101 -36.92 30.36 33.54
CA GLU A 101 -37.87 29.24 33.66
C GLU A 101 -39.25 29.68 34.21
N ASN A 102 -39.26 30.62 35.16
CA ASN A 102 -40.49 31.13 35.77
C ASN A 102 -41.06 32.39 35.08
N ASP A 103 -40.39 32.92 34.06
CA ASP A 103 -40.82 34.05 33.23
C ASP A 103 -41.10 33.55 31.81
N ARG A 104 -42.35 33.12 31.58
CA ARG A 104 -42.77 32.55 30.30
C ARG A 104 -42.44 33.46 29.12
N ASP A 105 -42.66 34.77 29.25
CA ASP A 105 -42.46 35.71 28.15
C ASP A 105 -40.97 35.80 27.79
N LYS A 106 -40.10 35.90 28.79
CA LYS A 106 -38.65 35.89 28.57
C LYS A 106 -38.13 34.56 28.06
N TYR A 107 -38.66 33.44 28.56
CA TYR A 107 -38.35 32.09 28.08
C TYR A 107 -38.65 31.96 26.59
N TYR A 108 -39.87 32.31 26.16
CA TYR A 108 -40.25 32.24 24.74
C TYR A 108 -39.42 33.18 23.86
N ARG A 109 -39.09 34.37 24.34
CA ARG A 109 -38.20 35.29 23.62
C ARG A 109 -36.81 34.69 23.39
N ILE A 110 -36.25 33.98 24.35
CA ILE A 110 -34.93 33.34 24.19
C ILE A 110 -35.00 32.28 23.08
N TYR A 111 -36.04 31.45 23.05
CA TYR A 111 -36.23 30.46 21.97
C TYR A 111 -36.49 31.10 20.61
N ASN A 112 -37.32 32.14 20.53
CA ASN A 112 -37.52 32.89 19.28
C ASN A 112 -36.19 33.49 18.78
N ALA A 113 -35.35 34.00 19.70
CA ALA A 113 -34.02 34.49 19.35
C ALA A 113 -33.08 33.37 18.88
N ILE A 114 -33.19 32.15 19.39
CA ILE A 114 -32.47 30.96 18.88
C ILE A 114 -32.94 30.62 17.47
N ASP A 115 -34.26 30.58 17.26
CA ASP A 115 -34.86 30.20 15.98
C ASP A 115 -34.50 31.17 14.85
N PHE A 116 -34.20 32.44 15.17
CA PHE A 116 -33.61 33.38 14.21
C PHE A 116 -32.33 32.81 13.56
N PHE A 117 -31.48 32.13 14.32
CA PHE A 117 -30.22 31.55 13.82
C PHE A 117 -30.43 30.21 13.13
N SER A 118 -31.36 29.40 13.63
CA SER A 118 -31.59 28.01 13.21
C SER A 118 -32.59 27.85 12.07
N TYR A 119 -33.39 28.87 11.74
CA TYR A 119 -34.37 28.78 10.64
C TYR A 119 -34.29 29.99 9.73
N PRO A 120 -33.16 30.21 9.03
CA PRO A 120 -32.93 31.43 8.23
C PRO A 120 -33.91 31.62 7.08
N TYR A 121 -34.50 30.53 6.58
CA TYR A 121 -35.41 30.54 5.44
C TYR A 121 -36.90 30.62 5.85
N ASN A 122 -37.21 30.55 7.14
CA ASN A 122 -38.57 30.68 7.64
C ASN A 122 -38.87 32.14 8.00
N GLY A 123 -39.53 32.87 7.09
CA GLY A 123 -39.81 34.31 7.26
C GLY A 123 -40.54 34.66 8.56
N CYS A 124 -41.50 33.84 8.99
CA CYS A 124 -42.24 34.05 10.24
C CYS A 124 -41.34 33.95 11.47
N LEU A 125 -40.48 32.92 11.53
CA LEU A 125 -39.53 32.76 12.62
C LEU A 125 -38.42 33.82 12.60
N GLN A 126 -38.02 34.30 11.41
CA GLN A 126 -37.09 35.41 11.29
C GLN A 126 -37.64 36.69 11.90
N GLU A 127 -38.90 37.05 11.61
CA GLU A 127 -39.54 38.25 12.15
C GLU A 127 -39.70 38.17 13.68
N ALA A 128 -40.24 37.03 14.17
CA ALA A 128 -40.40 36.79 15.60
C ALA A 128 -39.06 36.83 16.35
N GLY A 129 -38.03 36.24 15.76
CA GLY A 129 -36.69 36.20 16.34
C GLY A 129 -35.98 37.55 16.34
N ILE A 130 -36.11 38.36 15.29
CA ILE A 130 -35.59 39.73 15.27
C ILE A 130 -36.25 40.57 16.37
N GLN A 131 -37.57 40.46 16.54
CA GLN A 131 -38.29 41.16 17.59
C GLN A 131 -37.80 40.74 18.98
N ALA A 132 -37.66 39.43 19.20
CA ALA A 132 -37.14 38.90 20.45
C ALA A 132 -35.71 39.37 20.75
N ILE A 133 -34.82 39.38 19.75
CA ILE A 133 -33.44 39.88 19.92
C ILE A 133 -33.45 41.37 20.27
N ARG A 134 -34.31 42.20 19.67
CA ARG A 134 -34.41 43.63 20.01
C ARG A 134 -34.92 43.86 21.43
N GLU A 135 -35.79 43.00 21.94
CA GLU A 135 -36.31 43.11 23.31
C GLU A 135 -35.29 42.61 24.35
N LEU A 136 -34.58 41.51 24.06
CA LEU A 136 -33.59 40.93 24.97
C LEU A 136 -32.23 41.67 24.94
N ALA A 137 -31.85 42.17 23.77
CA ALA A 137 -30.55 42.78 23.51
C ALA A 137 -30.69 43.90 22.45
N PRO A 138 -31.19 45.09 22.83
CA PRO A 138 -31.58 46.15 21.88
C PRO A 138 -30.49 46.60 20.89
N LYS A 139 -29.21 46.45 21.25
CA LYS A 139 -28.04 46.83 20.42
C LYS A 139 -27.43 45.65 19.66
N ALA A 140 -27.96 44.44 19.80
CA ALA A 140 -27.37 43.25 19.20
C ALA A 140 -27.61 43.19 17.68
N TYR A 141 -28.82 43.53 17.24
CA TYR A 141 -29.27 43.35 15.85
C TYR A 141 -29.28 44.65 15.03
N GLU A 142 -28.64 44.58 13.86
CA GLU A 142 -28.74 45.56 12.78
C GLU A 142 -28.80 44.80 11.44
N PRO A 143 -29.59 45.26 10.45
CA PRO A 143 -29.62 44.63 9.13
C PRO A 143 -28.22 44.54 8.51
N GLY A 144 -27.86 43.37 7.96
CA GLY A 144 -26.55 43.12 7.35
C GLY A 144 -25.43 42.77 8.33
N LYS A 145 -25.64 42.84 9.64
CA LYS A 145 -24.66 42.41 10.65
C LYS A 145 -24.48 40.89 10.61
N LYS A 146 -23.23 40.41 10.65
CA LYS A 146 -22.93 38.96 10.65
C LYS A 146 -23.67 38.27 11.79
N ARG A 147 -24.44 37.21 11.48
CA ARG A 147 -25.28 36.47 12.44
C ARG A 147 -24.51 36.05 13.70
N SER A 148 -23.31 35.52 13.57
CA SER A 148 -22.49 35.15 14.76
C SER A 148 -22.20 36.35 15.68
N ARG A 149 -21.98 37.56 15.15
CA ARG A 149 -21.80 38.77 15.97
C ARG A 149 -23.09 39.21 16.66
N VAL A 150 -24.25 39.01 16.03
CA VAL A 150 -25.56 39.24 16.66
C VAL A 150 -25.75 38.29 17.84
N PHE A 151 -25.47 37.00 17.64
CA PHE A 151 -25.54 35.99 18.71
C PHE A 151 -24.58 36.29 19.86
N LYS A 152 -23.33 36.70 19.57
CA LYS A 152 -22.38 37.11 20.61
C LYS A 152 -22.91 38.27 21.45
N ALA A 153 -23.44 39.31 20.79
CA ALA A 153 -24.00 40.46 21.48
C ALA A 153 -25.24 40.11 22.33
N LEU A 154 -26.06 39.15 21.86
CA LEU A 154 -27.16 38.57 22.64
C LEU A 154 -26.63 37.86 23.90
N CYS A 155 -25.61 37.00 23.76
CA CYS A 155 -24.99 36.28 24.88
C CYS A 155 -24.43 37.24 25.95
N VAL A 156 -23.77 38.33 25.51
CA VAL A 156 -23.27 39.38 26.40
C VAL A 156 -24.42 40.07 27.13
N SER A 157 -25.49 40.42 26.43
CA SER A 157 -26.65 41.11 27.02
C SER A 157 -27.41 40.23 28.01
N LEU A 158 -27.44 38.91 27.78
CA LEU A 158 -28.04 37.93 28.66
C LEU A 158 -27.14 37.51 29.83
N GLY A 159 -25.89 37.98 29.87
CA GLY A 159 -24.92 37.68 30.93
C GLY A 159 -24.45 36.23 30.94
N VAL A 160 -24.34 35.60 29.77
CA VAL A 160 -23.80 34.23 29.62
C VAL A 160 -22.43 34.18 28.93
N ALA A 161 -21.96 35.32 28.42
CA ALA A 161 -20.66 35.39 27.77
C ALA A 161 -19.51 35.44 28.80
N ASP A 162 -18.64 34.43 28.75
CA ASP A 162 -17.33 34.45 29.41
C ASP A 162 -16.25 34.62 28.34
N GLU A 163 -15.73 35.84 28.21
CA GLU A 163 -14.74 36.18 27.19
C GLU A 163 -13.30 35.82 27.57
N THR A 164 -13.08 35.14 28.70
CA THR A 164 -11.77 34.65 29.11
C THR A 164 -11.21 33.68 28.06
N ALA A 165 -9.92 33.84 27.72
CA ALA A 165 -9.26 32.98 26.75
C ALA A 165 -9.35 31.50 27.16
N GLY A 166 -9.89 30.66 26.28
CA GLY A 166 -10.03 29.22 26.53
C GLY A 166 -11.23 28.82 27.40
N SER A 167 -12.15 29.75 27.70
CA SER A 167 -13.40 29.43 28.40
C SER A 167 -14.27 28.45 27.58
N GLU A 168 -15.17 27.76 28.28
CA GLU A 168 -16.16 26.91 27.63
C GLU A 168 -17.05 27.69 26.66
N PHE A 169 -17.43 28.92 27.04
CA PHE A 169 -18.16 29.83 26.17
C PHE A 169 -17.41 30.12 24.87
N GLN A 170 -16.10 30.44 24.94
CA GLN A 170 -15.31 30.71 23.73
C GLN A 170 -15.26 29.48 22.81
N ARG A 171 -15.07 28.28 23.37
CA ARG A 171 -15.05 27.02 22.63
C ARG A 171 -16.38 26.75 21.93
N LEU A 172 -17.50 26.85 22.64
CA LEU A 172 -18.84 26.60 22.08
C LEU A 172 -19.24 27.69 21.08
N TYR A 173 -18.92 28.96 21.37
CA TYR A 173 -19.19 30.08 20.47
C TYR A 173 -18.39 29.95 19.16
N ALA A 174 -17.14 29.47 19.21
CA ALA A 174 -16.35 29.20 18.00
C ALA A 174 -17.02 28.12 17.14
N GLN A 175 -17.43 26.99 17.74
CA GLN A 175 -18.19 25.94 17.04
C GLN A 175 -19.47 26.49 16.40
N PHE A 176 -20.23 27.29 17.15
CA PHE A 176 -21.47 27.90 16.67
C PHE A 176 -21.22 28.87 15.50
N ALA A 177 -20.18 29.70 15.58
CA ALA A 177 -19.85 30.68 14.54
C ALA A 177 -19.32 30.01 13.27
N ASP A 178 -18.58 28.91 13.41
CA ASP A 178 -18.10 28.09 12.30
C ASP A 178 -19.25 27.36 11.61
N GLU A 179 -20.15 26.75 12.38
CA GLU A 179 -21.33 26.05 11.85
C GLU A 179 -22.26 27.01 11.08
N LEU A 180 -22.47 28.22 11.59
CA LEU A 180 -23.28 29.25 10.93
C LEU A 180 -22.70 29.79 9.61
N SER A 181 -21.41 29.59 9.35
CA SER A 181 -20.75 30.20 8.21
C SER A 181 -20.68 29.23 7.04
N ALA A 182 -21.31 29.58 5.90
CA ALA A 182 -21.03 28.90 4.65
C ALA A 182 -19.56 29.15 4.26
N LYS A 183 -18.76 28.09 4.15
CA LYS A 183 -17.33 28.19 3.84
C LYS A 183 -16.93 27.25 2.71
N GLN A 184 -16.11 27.77 1.82
CA GLN A 184 -15.40 26.95 0.83
C GLN A 184 -14.22 26.26 1.53
N ILE A 185 -14.28 24.94 1.61
CA ILE A 185 -13.23 24.11 2.18
C ILE A 185 -12.49 23.48 1.01
N GLY A 186 -11.21 23.82 0.86
CA GLY A 186 -10.33 23.13 -0.08
C GLY A 186 -10.09 21.68 0.35
N PHE A 187 -9.96 20.78 -0.60
CA PHE A 187 -9.55 19.40 -0.36
C PHE A 187 -8.71 18.86 -1.53
N LYS A 188 -7.92 17.81 -1.29
CA LYS A 188 -7.24 17.06 -2.35
C LYS A 188 -8.02 15.77 -2.63
N LEU A 189 -8.44 15.59 -3.89
CA LEU A 189 -9.02 14.36 -4.40
C LEU A 189 -7.92 13.54 -5.07
N TYR A 190 -7.68 12.33 -4.57
CA TYR A 190 -6.72 11.39 -5.13
C TYR A 190 -7.45 10.44 -6.05
N VAL A 191 -7.08 10.43 -7.34
CA VAL A 191 -7.61 9.50 -8.36
C VAL A 191 -6.50 8.53 -8.72
N SER A 192 -6.51 7.36 -8.11
CA SER A 192 -5.37 6.46 -8.02
C SER A 192 -5.55 5.16 -8.79
N ILE A 193 -4.50 4.75 -9.48
CA ILE A 193 -4.34 3.40 -10.05
C ILE A 193 -3.36 2.52 -9.26
N ASN A 194 -2.75 3.07 -8.22
CA ASN A 194 -1.78 2.37 -7.37
C ASN A 194 -2.41 1.18 -6.61
N PRO A 195 -1.86 -0.04 -6.72
CA PRO A 195 -2.40 -1.22 -6.04
C PRO A 195 -2.44 -1.08 -4.51
N ALA A 196 -1.53 -0.33 -3.92
CA ALA A 196 -1.51 -0.09 -2.48
C ALA A 196 -2.78 0.65 -1.98
N HIS A 197 -3.26 1.62 -2.76
CA HIS A 197 -4.49 2.36 -2.43
C HIS A 197 -5.75 1.51 -2.60
N PHE A 198 -5.74 0.52 -3.50
CA PHE A 198 -6.82 -0.46 -3.61
C PHE A 198 -6.82 -1.41 -2.42
N LEU A 199 -5.67 -2.01 -2.06
CA LEU A 199 -5.59 -2.91 -0.90
C LEU A 199 -6.06 -2.21 0.38
N THR A 200 -5.71 -0.94 0.52
CA THR A 200 -6.05 -0.13 1.67
C THR A 200 -7.27 0.76 1.45
N MET A 201 -8.16 0.39 0.53
CA MET A 201 -9.36 1.19 0.22
C MET A 201 -10.32 1.31 1.42
N SER A 202 -10.17 0.46 2.42
CA SER A 202 -10.91 0.51 3.68
C SER A 202 -9.93 0.64 4.84
N ASN A 203 -10.33 1.35 5.89
CA ASN A 203 -9.47 1.60 7.03
C ASN A 203 -9.28 0.32 7.89
N PRO A 204 -8.18 0.20 8.65
CA PRO A 204 -7.92 -0.94 9.52
C PRO A 204 -9.02 -1.19 10.54
N LYS A 205 -9.38 -2.47 10.72
CA LYS A 205 -10.13 -2.90 11.91
C LYS A 205 -9.27 -2.66 13.14
N ALA A 206 -9.91 -2.27 14.25
CA ALA A 206 -9.24 -2.04 15.53
C ALA A 206 -8.04 -1.07 15.47
N ASP A 207 -8.20 0.05 14.75
CA ASP A 207 -7.21 1.13 14.76
C ASP A 207 -7.19 1.86 16.12
N SER A 208 -6.02 1.91 16.71
CA SER A 208 -5.71 2.52 18.02
C SER A 208 -5.98 4.02 18.09
N ARG A 209 -5.99 4.74 16.96
CA ARG A 209 -6.26 6.19 16.94
C ARG A 209 -7.77 6.52 16.87
N GLY A 210 -8.63 5.51 17.00
CA GLY A 210 -10.08 5.66 17.10
C GLY A 210 -10.87 5.18 15.88
N CYS A 211 -12.19 5.23 16.00
CA CYS A 211 -13.14 4.73 15.01
C CYS A 211 -13.06 5.51 13.69
N THR A 212 -12.55 4.87 12.64
CA THR A 212 -12.85 5.24 11.25
C THR A 212 -13.64 4.12 10.60
N LEU A 213 -14.50 4.46 9.63
CA LEU A 213 -15.32 3.44 8.97
C LEU A 213 -14.44 2.33 8.36
N ILE A 214 -14.77 1.13 8.81
CA ILE A 214 -14.33 -0.17 8.31
C ILE A 214 -15.45 -0.71 7.41
N SER A 215 -15.08 -1.35 6.30
CA SER A 215 -16.02 -2.02 5.39
C SER A 215 -15.63 -3.48 5.18
N CYS A 216 -16.40 -4.19 4.34
CA CYS A 216 -16.06 -5.54 3.90
C CYS A 216 -14.72 -5.61 3.14
N HIS A 217 -14.18 -4.46 2.72
CA HIS A 217 -12.91 -4.36 2.01
C HIS A 217 -11.72 -4.05 2.90
N SER A 218 -11.87 -4.08 4.24
CA SER A 218 -10.73 -3.92 5.15
C SER A 218 -9.77 -5.09 5.02
N PHE A 219 -8.52 -4.78 4.71
CA PHE A 219 -7.51 -5.77 4.36
C PHE A 219 -7.16 -6.70 5.53
N ASN A 220 -7.20 -6.22 6.78
CA ASN A 220 -6.99 -7.03 7.98
C ASN A 220 -8.25 -7.75 8.48
N SER A 221 -9.10 -8.21 7.56
CA SER A 221 -10.33 -8.90 7.89
C SER A 221 -10.58 -10.05 6.93
N THR A 222 -11.20 -11.11 7.45
CA THR A 222 -11.66 -12.27 6.68
C THR A 222 -13.16 -12.44 6.77
N ASP A 223 -13.88 -11.42 7.26
CA ASP A 223 -15.29 -11.56 7.67
C ASP A 223 -16.25 -11.67 6.48
N TYR A 224 -15.79 -11.37 5.26
CA TYR A 224 -16.64 -11.41 4.07
C TYR A 224 -15.95 -12.13 2.91
N GLN A 225 -16.78 -12.70 2.04
CA GLN A 225 -16.31 -13.34 0.80
C GLN A 225 -15.75 -12.34 -0.21
N TYR A 226 -16.06 -11.04 -0.06
CA TYR A 226 -15.68 -10.01 -1.04
C TYR A 226 -14.33 -9.34 -0.79
N ASN A 227 -13.57 -9.79 0.20
CA ASN A 227 -12.34 -9.13 0.64
C ASN A 227 -11.24 -9.14 -0.44
N ASN A 228 -11.20 -10.15 -1.30
CA ASN A 228 -10.27 -10.20 -2.44
C ASN A 228 -10.58 -9.19 -3.55
N GLY A 229 -11.78 -8.58 -3.55
CA GLY A 229 -12.19 -7.58 -4.53
C GLY A 229 -11.20 -6.43 -4.67
N CYS A 230 -10.51 -6.05 -3.60
CA CYS A 230 -9.48 -5.02 -3.64
C CYS A 230 -8.35 -5.35 -4.63
N SER A 231 -7.81 -6.56 -4.53
CA SER A 231 -6.80 -7.05 -5.47
C SER A 231 -7.37 -7.26 -6.87
N GLY A 232 -8.64 -7.67 -6.99
CA GLY A 232 -9.34 -7.81 -8.26
C GLY A 232 -9.48 -6.48 -9.03
N TYR A 233 -9.85 -5.38 -8.34
CA TYR A 233 -9.90 -4.05 -8.95
C TYR A 233 -8.51 -3.55 -9.35
N ALA A 234 -7.48 -3.83 -8.55
CA ALA A 234 -6.10 -3.45 -8.86
C ALA A 234 -5.53 -4.17 -10.10
N ARG A 235 -6.04 -5.36 -10.42
CA ARG A 235 -5.60 -6.22 -11.54
C ARG A 235 -6.39 -6.04 -12.83
N ASP A 236 -7.47 -5.27 -12.83
CA ASP A 236 -8.18 -4.95 -14.08
C ASP A 236 -7.56 -3.74 -14.81
N ASN A 237 -8.01 -3.47 -16.03
CA ASN A 237 -7.48 -2.37 -16.85
C ASN A 237 -8.34 -1.10 -16.86
N VAL A 238 -9.45 -1.05 -16.12
CA VAL A 238 -10.43 0.06 -16.18
C VAL A 238 -10.67 0.75 -14.85
N SER A 239 -10.47 0.07 -13.72
CA SER A 239 -10.79 0.59 -12.41
C SER A 239 -9.72 1.56 -11.89
N PHE A 240 -10.15 2.56 -11.15
CA PHE A 240 -9.32 3.43 -10.34
C PHE A 240 -10.12 3.83 -9.09
N ILE A 241 -9.42 4.15 -8.01
CA ILE A 241 -10.06 4.56 -6.76
C ILE A 241 -9.94 6.07 -6.60
N ALA A 242 -11.06 6.73 -6.30
CA ALA A 242 -11.11 8.14 -5.93
C ALA A 242 -11.29 8.25 -4.41
N PHE A 243 -10.45 9.01 -3.73
CA PHE A 243 -10.54 9.15 -2.27
C PHE A 243 -10.02 10.49 -1.75
N THR A 244 -10.41 10.82 -0.52
CA THR A 244 -9.86 11.93 0.26
C THR A 244 -9.30 11.40 1.58
N VAL A 245 -8.41 12.15 2.20
CA VAL A 245 -7.84 11.86 3.52
C VAL A 245 -8.08 13.01 4.48
N ASP A 246 -7.84 12.75 5.76
CA ASP A 246 -8.00 13.75 6.83
C ASP A 246 -6.94 14.85 6.75
N ASP A 247 -5.67 14.46 6.60
CA ASP A 247 -4.54 15.37 6.39
C ASP A 247 -3.75 14.94 5.13
N PRO A 248 -3.87 15.70 4.02
CA PRO A 248 -3.21 15.38 2.76
C PRO A 248 -1.70 15.66 2.75
N ASP A 249 -1.15 16.26 3.81
CA ASP A 249 0.27 16.53 3.96
C ASP A 249 0.96 15.46 4.83
N ASN A 250 0.19 14.50 5.37
CA ASN A 250 0.71 13.28 5.99
C ASN A 250 0.58 12.07 5.04
N PRO A 251 1.68 11.62 4.41
CA PRO A 251 1.65 10.51 3.44
C PRO A 251 1.11 9.19 4.00
N GLU A 252 1.27 8.93 5.30
CA GLU A 252 0.82 7.69 5.94
C GLU A 252 -0.71 7.55 5.91
N LEU A 253 -1.44 8.67 5.99
CA LEU A 253 -2.91 8.68 5.99
C LEU A 253 -3.50 8.29 4.63
N LEU A 254 -2.73 8.44 3.54
CA LEU A 254 -3.12 7.98 2.20
C LEU A 254 -3.44 6.49 2.19
N ASN A 255 -2.74 5.71 3.02
CA ASN A 255 -2.94 4.28 3.12
C ASN A 255 -4.08 3.95 4.09
N ASN A 256 -4.12 4.49 5.31
CA ASN A 256 -4.99 3.90 6.35
C ASN A 256 -5.98 4.87 7.04
N ARG A 257 -6.15 6.10 6.55
CA ARG A 257 -7.11 7.10 7.11
C ARG A 257 -7.83 7.87 6.00
N LYS A 258 -8.47 7.12 5.09
CA LYS A 258 -9.33 7.69 4.04
C LYS A 258 -10.65 8.18 4.65
N THR A 259 -11.01 9.43 4.38
CA THR A 259 -12.25 10.08 4.86
C THR A 259 -13.42 9.83 3.92
N THR A 260 -13.16 9.75 2.62
CA THR A 260 -14.11 9.25 1.61
C THR A 260 -13.40 8.35 0.62
N ARG A 261 -14.10 7.37 0.03
CA ARG A 261 -13.61 6.61 -1.11
C ARG A 261 -14.73 6.10 -2.01
N GLN A 262 -14.39 5.87 -3.27
CA GLN A 262 -15.31 5.41 -4.30
C GLN A 262 -14.51 4.74 -5.43
N VAL A 263 -15.00 3.64 -5.98
CA VAL A 263 -14.39 3.04 -7.18
C VAL A 263 -15.02 3.69 -8.41
N PHE A 264 -14.20 3.94 -9.42
CA PHE A 264 -14.63 4.36 -10.74
C PHE A 264 -14.04 3.39 -11.76
N ALA A 265 -14.68 3.29 -12.93
CA ALA A 265 -14.11 2.55 -14.05
C ALA A 265 -14.20 3.33 -15.36
N TYR A 266 -13.10 3.40 -16.08
CA TYR A 266 -12.97 4.09 -17.36
C TYR A 266 -11.99 3.35 -18.27
N LYS A 267 -12.26 3.34 -19.57
CA LYS A 267 -11.30 2.88 -20.58
C LYS A 267 -10.92 4.08 -21.46
N PRO A 268 -9.63 4.42 -21.62
CA PRO A 268 -9.20 5.49 -22.52
C PRO A 268 -9.84 5.38 -23.90
N GLY A 269 -10.41 6.48 -24.39
CA GLY A 269 -11.10 6.61 -25.68
C GLY A 269 -12.48 5.93 -25.75
N ASN A 270 -13.05 5.49 -24.64
CA ASN A 270 -14.35 4.78 -24.64
C ASN A 270 -15.56 5.69 -24.39
N GLY A 271 -15.36 6.87 -23.79
CA GLY A 271 -16.45 7.81 -23.48
C GLY A 271 -17.50 7.32 -22.47
N LEU A 272 -17.27 6.19 -21.80
CA LEU A 272 -18.14 5.62 -20.76
C LEU A 272 -17.39 5.55 -19.42
N LEU A 273 -17.95 6.20 -18.40
CA LEU A 273 -17.43 6.24 -17.03
C LEU A 273 -18.44 5.63 -16.05
N LEU A 274 -18.01 4.63 -15.27
CA LEU A 274 -18.75 4.12 -14.12
C LEU A 274 -18.31 4.86 -12.85
N GLN A 275 -19.27 5.13 -11.96
CA GLN A 275 -19.06 5.54 -10.59
C GLN A 275 -19.82 4.60 -9.64
N SER A 276 -19.08 4.00 -8.69
CA SER A 276 -19.59 3.06 -7.68
C SER A 276 -20.22 3.77 -6.48
N ARG A 277 -20.60 3.05 -5.42
CA ARG A 277 -21.13 3.60 -4.16
C ARG A 277 -20.08 4.41 -3.41
N MET A 278 -20.47 5.56 -2.86
CA MET A 278 -19.60 6.36 -1.98
C MET A 278 -19.55 5.78 -0.56
N TYR A 279 -18.34 5.68 -0.01
CA TYR A 279 -18.08 5.37 1.40
C TYR A 279 -17.47 6.59 2.08
N ASN A 280 -18.01 7.02 3.22
CA ASN A 280 -17.48 8.10 4.04
C ASN A 280 -16.98 7.59 5.40
N THR A 281 -16.76 8.48 6.38
CA THR A 281 -16.36 8.10 7.74
C THR A 281 -17.46 7.46 8.58
N SER A 282 -18.73 7.54 8.14
CA SER A 282 -19.91 7.01 8.83
C SER A 282 -20.46 5.73 8.22
N GLY A 283 -20.14 5.41 6.96
CA GLY A 283 -20.71 4.24 6.31
C GLY A 283 -20.50 4.18 4.81
N GLY A 284 -20.88 3.05 4.23
CA GLY A 284 -21.38 3.07 2.87
C GLY A 284 -22.65 3.93 2.86
N THR A 285 -22.73 4.88 1.94
CA THR A 285 -23.88 5.79 1.85
C THR A 285 -25.03 5.13 1.12
N HIS A 286 -26.25 5.57 1.41
CA HIS A 286 -27.43 5.26 0.61
C HIS A 286 -27.85 6.53 -0.10
N GLU A 287 -28.43 6.40 -1.30
CA GLU A 287 -28.93 7.52 -2.09
C GLU A 287 -27.82 8.51 -2.53
N ALA A 288 -28.23 9.55 -3.27
CA ALA A 288 -27.32 10.51 -3.88
C ALA A 288 -26.58 11.35 -2.84
N GLN A 289 -25.25 11.34 -2.90
CA GLN A 289 -24.38 12.15 -2.05
C GLN A 289 -23.85 13.37 -2.81
N GLY A 290 -23.81 14.54 -2.16
CA GLY A 290 -23.29 15.78 -2.74
C GLY A 290 -21.83 15.63 -3.21
N ASP A 291 -20.97 15.05 -2.36
CA ASP A 291 -19.56 14.80 -2.67
C ASP A 291 -19.38 13.82 -3.84
N SER A 292 -20.27 12.83 -3.99
CA SER A 292 -20.24 11.87 -5.09
C SER A 292 -20.38 12.56 -6.44
N ARG A 293 -21.31 13.51 -6.56
CA ARG A 293 -21.42 14.33 -7.77
C ARG A 293 -20.17 15.16 -8.01
N LEU A 294 -19.66 15.83 -6.98
CA LEU A 294 -18.46 16.68 -7.10
C LEU A 294 -17.25 15.90 -7.61
N TYR A 295 -17.00 14.70 -7.08
CA TYR A 295 -15.86 13.88 -7.51
C TYR A 295 -15.99 13.45 -8.96
N ARG A 296 -17.19 13.02 -9.36
CA ARG A 296 -17.48 12.65 -10.75
C ARG A 296 -17.25 13.83 -11.69
N ASP A 297 -17.73 15.02 -11.35
CA ASP A 297 -17.59 16.22 -12.19
C ASP A 297 -16.11 16.62 -12.34
N LEU A 298 -15.30 16.50 -11.28
CA LEU A 298 -13.83 16.71 -11.33
C LEU A 298 -13.15 15.67 -12.23
N ILE A 299 -13.46 14.39 -12.07
CA ILE A 299 -12.88 13.28 -12.85
C ILE A 299 -13.25 13.40 -14.34
N GLN A 300 -14.52 13.67 -14.65
CA GLN A 300 -15.01 13.86 -16.02
C GLN A 300 -14.27 15.01 -16.73
N ARG A 301 -14.04 16.12 -16.01
CA ARG A 301 -13.28 17.25 -16.54
C ARG A 301 -11.84 16.88 -16.85
N GLU A 302 -11.15 16.20 -15.93
CA GLU A 302 -9.78 15.76 -16.16
C GLU A 302 -9.69 14.78 -17.33
N ILE A 303 -10.56 13.76 -17.38
CA ILE A 303 -10.58 12.78 -18.49
C ILE A 303 -10.81 13.47 -19.84
N SER A 304 -11.79 14.38 -19.92
CA SER A 304 -12.09 15.09 -21.17
C SER A 304 -10.91 15.94 -21.63
N MET A 305 -10.26 16.64 -20.69
CA MET A 305 -9.05 17.41 -20.98
C MET A 305 -7.92 16.52 -21.51
N LEU A 306 -7.67 15.37 -20.89
CA LEU A 306 -6.59 14.45 -21.25
C LEU A 306 -6.79 13.78 -22.62
N GLU A 307 -8.04 13.67 -23.06
CA GLU A 307 -8.40 13.15 -24.38
C GLU A 307 -8.56 14.25 -25.43
N GLY A 308 -8.47 15.52 -25.04
CA GLY A 308 -8.63 16.65 -25.96
C GLY A 308 -10.09 16.91 -26.37
N GLU A 309 -11.05 16.40 -25.60
CA GLU A 309 -12.47 16.45 -25.92
C GLU A 309 -13.26 17.44 -25.03
N PRO A 310 -14.41 17.96 -25.49
CA PRO A 310 -15.29 18.77 -24.66
C PRO A 310 -15.83 18.01 -23.44
N ASN A 311 -15.89 18.66 -22.28
CA ASN A 311 -16.45 18.09 -21.05
C ASN A 311 -18.00 18.07 -21.07
N LEU A 312 -18.58 17.27 -21.96
CA LEU A 312 -20.03 17.16 -22.17
C LEU A 312 -20.51 15.74 -21.86
N TRP A 313 -20.80 15.47 -20.60
CA TRP A 313 -21.27 14.16 -20.13
C TRP A 313 -22.76 14.17 -19.81
N LYS A 314 -23.43 13.06 -20.12
CA LYS A 314 -24.77 12.76 -19.61
C LYS A 314 -24.67 11.63 -18.61
N THR A 315 -25.18 11.87 -17.39
CA THR A 315 -25.11 10.92 -16.28
C THR A 315 -26.47 10.30 -16.02
N TYR A 316 -26.49 8.99 -15.82
CA TYR A 316 -27.69 8.19 -15.57
C TYR A 316 -27.48 7.29 -14.35
N PRO A 317 -28.55 6.96 -13.59
CA PRO A 317 -28.52 5.85 -12.64
C PRO A 317 -28.17 4.55 -13.38
N TYR A 318 -27.29 3.73 -12.80
CA TYR A 318 -26.93 2.44 -13.39
C TYR A 318 -28.15 1.52 -13.50
N CYS A 319 -28.90 1.35 -12.40
CA CYS A 319 -30.14 0.56 -12.33
C CYS A 319 -31.35 1.25 -12.99
N GLY A 320 -31.12 2.21 -13.88
CA GLY A 320 -32.12 2.97 -14.62
C GLY A 320 -32.26 2.54 -16.07
N GLY A 321 -31.95 1.29 -16.42
CA GLY A 321 -31.91 0.80 -17.80
C GLY A 321 -30.53 0.90 -18.48
N HIS A 322 -29.46 1.07 -17.69
CA HIS A 322 -28.09 1.18 -18.17
C HIS A 322 -27.19 0.01 -17.71
N GLU A 323 -27.79 -1.08 -17.24
CA GLU A 323 -27.09 -2.24 -16.67
C GLU A 323 -26.18 -2.93 -17.70
N GLY A 324 -26.50 -2.80 -19.00
CA GLY A 324 -25.66 -3.31 -20.09
C GLY A 324 -24.34 -2.55 -20.30
N CYS A 325 -24.13 -1.41 -19.65
CA CYS A 325 -22.93 -0.59 -19.81
C CYS A 325 -21.72 -1.18 -19.07
N VAL A 326 -21.93 -1.98 -18.03
CA VAL A 326 -20.85 -2.56 -17.24
C VAL A 326 -21.10 -4.05 -17.04
N LYS A 327 -20.06 -4.83 -17.23
CA LYS A 327 -20.02 -6.26 -16.94
C LYS A 327 -18.97 -6.51 -15.87
N THR A 328 -19.20 -7.55 -15.08
CA THR A 328 -18.21 -8.05 -14.13
C THR A 328 -17.37 -9.12 -14.80
N ALA A 329 -16.05 -9.09 -14.62
CA ALA A 329 -15.18 -10.15 -15.13
C ALA A 329 -15.48 -11.49 -14.46
N GLY A 330 -15.31 -12.59 -15.21
CA GLY A 330 -15.36 -13.93 -14.64
C GLY A 330 -14.30 -14.09 -13.55
N GLY A 331 -14.69 -14.57 -12.37
CA GLY A 331 -13.79 -14.75 -11.22
C GLY A 331 -13.57 -13.49 -10.38
N PHE A 332 -14.17 -12.34 -10.71
CA PHE A 332 -14.10 -11.18 -9.82
C PHE A 332 -14.87 -11.43 -8.52
N GLY A 333 -14.15 -11.42 -7.41
CA GLY A 333 -14.73 -11.65 -6.08
C GLY A 333 -15.19 -10.41 -5.34
N GLY A 334 -15.12 -9.21 -5.93
CA GLY A 334 -15.54 -7.99 -5.24
C GLY A 334 -17.06 -7.77 -5.26
N TYR A 335 -17.51 -6.97 -4.31
CA TYR A 335 -18.90 -6.57 -4.20
C TYR A 335 -19.26 -5.53 -5.27
N THR A 336 -20.25 -5.83 -6.10
CA THR A 336 -20.68 -4.99 -7.24
C THR A 336 -21.73 -3.98 -6.80
N ASP A 337 -21.33 -3.06 -5.93
CA ASP A 337 -22.17 -2.04 -5.30
C ASP A 337 -23.03 -1.24 -6.31
N TRP A 338 -22.55 -0.99 -7.52
CA TRP A 338 -23.29 -0.25 -8.55
C TRP A 338 -24.56 -0.97 -9.05
N THR A 339 -24.69 -2.28 -8.81
CA THR A 339 -25.87 -3.07 -9.22
C THR A 339 -27.07 -2.93 -8.26
N HIS A 340 -26.87 -2.25 -7.14
CA HIS A 340 -27.88 -2.02 -6.12
C HIS A 340 -28.45 -0.59 -6.25
N ALA A 341 -29.76 -0.49 -6.51
CA ALA A 341 -30.41 0.79 -6.78
C ALA A 341 -30.29 1.78 -5.60
N GLU A 342 -30.33 1.28 -4.38
CA GLU A 342 -30.21 2.04 -3.13
C GLU A 342 -28.81 2.64 -2.90
N PHE A 343 -27.78 2.17 -3.61
CA PHE A 343 -26.40 2.67 -3.51
C PHE A 343 -26.07 3.75 -4.53
N ASP A 344 -27.03 4.10 -5.38
CA ASP A 344 -26.95 5.23 -6.33
C ASP A 344 -25.76 5.18 -7.30
N GLY A 345 -25.36 3.98 -7.75
CA GLY A 345 -24.34 3.81 -8.79
C GLY A 345 -24.70 4.57 -10.07
N LYS A 346 -23.71 5.21 -10.72
CA LYS A 346 -23.92 6.04 -11.92
C LYS A 346 -23.08 5.57 -13.09
N VAL A 347 -23.64 5.75 -14.29
CA VAL A 347 -22.87 5.73 -15.54
C VAL A 347 -22.93 7.08 -16.20
N SER A 348 -21.83 7.49 -16.82
CA SER A 348 -21.75 8.74 -17.57
C SER A 348 -21.27 8.45 -18.97
N ILE A 349 -22.00 8.95 -19.97
CA ILE A 349 -21.67 8.80 -21.39
C ILE A 349 -21.34 10.18 -21.94
N ARG A 350 -20.16 10.33 -22.53
CA ARG A 350 -19.74 11.59 -23.17
C ARG A 350 -20.46 11.77 -24.51
N ALA A 351 -20.77 13.01 -24.86
CA ALA A 351 -21.68 13.34 -25.97
C ALA A 351 -21.19 12.85 -27.35
N ASP A 352 -19.87 12.85 -27.57
CA ASP A 352 -19.17 12.32 -28.75
C ASP A 352 -19.30 10.79 -28.87
N HIS A 353 -19.53 10.08 -27.75
CA HIS A 353 -19.61 8.63 -27.68
C HIS A 353 -21.02 8.09 -27.46
N GLY A 354 -22.07 8.87 -27.70
CA GLY A 354 -23.46 8.49 -27.42
C GLY A 354 -23.95 7.21 -28.12
N HIS A 355 -23.25 6.73 -29.15
CA HIS A 355 -23.66 5.59 -29.99
C HIS A 355 -22.60 4.51 -30.22
N ASP A 356 -21.35 4.70 -29.78
CA ASP A 356 -20.23 3.81 -30.10
C ASP A 356 -19.37 3.38 -28.90
N TYR A 357 -19.73 3.81 -27.69
CA TYR A 357 -19.08 3.30 -26.47
C TYR A 357 -19.24 1.78 -26.35
N ARG A 358 -18.24 1.14 -25.74
CA ARG A 358 -18.27 -0.30 -25.44
C ARG A 358 -18.50 -0.53 -23.95
N PRO A 359 -19.26 -1.58 -23.57
CA PRO A 359 -19.39 -1.95 -22.17
C PRO A 359 -18.03 -2.17 -21.50
N LEU A 360 -17.89 -1.69 -20.27
CA LEU A 360 -16.71 -1.93 -19.45
C LEU A 360 -16.77 -3.34 -18.85
N THR A 361 -15.61 -3.99 -18.72
CA THR A 361 -15.48 -5.21 -17.91
C THR A 361 -14.68 -4.85 -16.67
N VAL A 362 -15.32 -4.86 -15.51
CA VAL A 362 -14.74 -4.43 -14.23
C VAL A 362 -14.34 -5.65 -13.40
N GLY A 363 -13.17 -5.54 -12.77
CA GLY A 363 -12.59 -6.56 -11.91
C GLY A 363 -11.75 -7.60 -12.66
N ALA A 364 -11.02 -8.37 -11.87
CA ALA A 364 -10.30 -9.59 -12.25
C ALA A 364 -10.35 -10.54 -11.04
N ALA A 365 -9.90 -11.79 -11.19
CA ALA A 365 -9.72 -12.64 -10.03
C ALA A 365 -8.83 -11.96 -8.99
N GLY A 366 -9.18 -12.09 -7.70
CA GLY A 366 -8.31 -11.60 -6.64
C GLY A 366 -7.11 -12.52 -6.46
N LEU A 367 -6.20 -12.18 -5.54
CA LEU A 367 -5.05 -13.03 -5.20
C LEU A 367 -5.14 -13.49 -3.74
N CYS A 368 -4.81 -14.75 -3.51
CA CYS A 368 -4.60 -15.30 -2.18
C CYS A 368 -3.39 -14.60 -1.53
N ILE A 369 -3.56 -14.08 -0.32
CA ILE A 369 -2.49 -13.34 0.37
C ILE A 369 -1.28 -14.22 0.73
N CYS A 370 -1.47 -15.53 0.91
CA CYS A 370 -0.41 -16.47 1.30
C CYS A 370 0.38 -17.04 0.13
N CYS A 371 -0.27 -17.45 -0.96
CA CYS A 371 0.39 -18.12 -2.08
C CYS A 371 0.41 -17.30 -3.38
N GLY A 372 -0.32 -16.18 -3.42
CA GLY A 372 -0.40 -15.30 -4.59
C GLY A 372 -1.12 -15.91 -5.80
N LYS A 373 -1.82 -17.05 -5.65
CA LYS A 373 -2.67 -17.64 -6.68
C LYS A 373 -4.00 -16.90 -6.79
N GLU A 374 -4.63 -17.02 -7.94
CA GLU A 374 -5.95 -16.42 -8.16
C GLU A 374 -7.02 -17.04 -7.25
N THR A 375 -7.90 -16.19 -6.73
CA THR A 375 -9.09 -16.60 -5.98
C THR A 375 -10.28 -15.73 -6.37
N SER A 376 -11.45 -16.35 -6.48
CA SER A 376 -12.71 -15.66 -6.79
C SER A 376 -13.51 -15.22 -5.57
N GLU A 377 -13.08 -15.59 -4.37
CA GLU A 377 -13.73 -15.25 -3.10
C GLU A 377 -12.73 -15.36 -1.95
N TYR A 378 -12.96 -14.59 -0.88
CA TYR A 378 -12.14 -14.53 0.34
C TYR A 378 -10.66 -14.16 0.10
N LEU A 379 -9.94 -13.79 1.16
CA LEU A 379 -8.50 -13.45 1.05
C LEU A 379 -7.58 -14.66 0.85
N TYR A 380 -8.10 -15.86 1.09
CA TYR A 380 -7.35 -17.12 1.03
C TYR A 380 -7.97 -18.03 -0.01
N CYS A 381 -7.16 -18.83 -0.70
CA CYS A 381 -7.64 -19.74 -1.74
C CYS A 381 -8.49 -20.90 -1.21
N GLY A 382 -8.41 -21.24 0.08
CA GLY A 382 -9.29 -22.23 0.72
C GLY A 382 -10.68 -21.69 1.08
N GLY A 383 -11.07 -20.52 0.55
CA GLY A 383 -12.41 -19.96 0.67
C GLY A 383 -12.87 -19.74 2.12
N GLU A 384 -14.01 -20.33 2.48
CA GLU A 384 -14.64 -20.24 3.81
C GLU A 384 -13.76 -20.76 4.95
N GLU A 385 -12.88 -21.72 4.68
CA GLU A 385 -11.96 -22.25 5.69
C GLU A 385 -10.90 -21.22 6.10
N LYS A 386 -10.75 -20.12 5.33
CA LYS A 386 -9.84 -19.00 5.59
C LYS A 386 -8.39 -19.46 5.79
N VAL A 387 -8.02 -20.50 5.07
CA VAL A 387 -6.67 -21.06 5.04
C VAL A 387 -6.17 -21.11 3.60
N CYS A 388 -4.86 -21.08 3.44
CA CYS A 388 -4.23 -21.39 2.17
C CYS A 388 -4.15 -22.91 2.00
N GLU A 389 -4.71 -23.45 0.91
CA GLU A 389 -4.66 -24.89 0.59
C GLU A 389 -3.22 -25.40 0.48
N GLU A 390 -2.27 -24.53 0.10
CA GLU A 390 -0.86 -24.86 0.02
C GLU A 390 -0.12 -24.87 1.37
N GLY A 391 -0.84 -24.56 2.46
CA GLY A 391 -0.32 -24.42 3.81
C GLY A 391 0.42 -23.11 4.05
N ILE A 392 0.52 -22.70 5.33
CA ILE A 392 1.43 -21.63 5.76
C ILE A 392 2.85 -22.19 5.75
N ARG A 393 3.57 -21.99 4.64
CA ARG A 393 4.96 -22.41 4.50
C ARG A 393 5.85 -21.37 5.17
N ARG A 394 6.54 -21.76 6.25
CA ARG A 394 7.53 -20.90 6.93
C ARG A 394 8.94 -21.28 6.52
N CYS A 395 9.81 -20.29 6.41
CA CYS A 395 11.25 -20.47 6.21
C CYS A 395 11.84 -21.07 7.48
N ASP A 396 12.55 -22.19 7.36
CA ASP A 396 13.17 -22.85 8.52
C ASP A 396 14.32 -22.03 9.12
N SER A 397 14.85 -21.04 8.38
CA SER A 397 15.94 -20.17 8.84
C SER A 397 15.46 -18.90 9.54
N CYS A 398 14.47 -18.18 8.99
CA CYS A 398 13.99 -16.92 9.57
C CYS A 398 12.60 -17.01 10.21
N GLY A 399 11.85 -18.09 10.02
CA GLY A 399 10.49 -18.28 10.54
C GLY A 399 9.40 -17.52 9.78
N GLU A 400 9.77 -16.70 8.80
CA GLU A 400 8.86 -15.89 7.98
C GLU A 400 8.07 -16.75 6.99
N ILE A 401 6.84 -16.34 6.71
CA ILE A 401 5.96 -17.00 5.74
C ILE A 401 6.47 -16.73 4.33
N CYS A 402 6.72 -17.78 3.56
CA CYS A 402 7.21 -17.71 2.19
C CYS A 402 6.49 -18.74 1.31
N CYS A 403 6.08 -18.28 0.14
CA CYS A 403 5.38 -19.04 -0.89
C CYS A 403 6.23 -20.16 -1.51
N GLU A 404 7.51 -19.87 -1.71
CA GLU A 404 8.51 -20.75 -2.32
C GLU A 404 9.60 -20.97 -1.30
N ARG A 405 9.86 -22.24 -1.02
CA ARG A 405 10.96 -22.66 -0.18
C ARG A 405 11.84 -23.56 -1.01
N ILE A 406 13.12 -23.25 -0.98
CA ILE A 406 14.14 -23.97 -1.69
C ILE A 406 14.73 -24.94 -0.69
N GLU A 407 14.83 -26.21 -1.08
CA GLU A 407 15.50 -27.21 -0.27
C GLU A 407 16.99 -26.86 -0.19
N ALA A 408 17.51 -26.86 1.02
CA ALA A 408 18.90 -26.57 1.32
C ALA A 408 19.34 -27.43 2.51
N TYR A 409 20.65 -27.48 2.78
CA TYR A 409 21.23 -28.25 3.88
C TYR A 409 21.79 -27.31 4.95
N GLY A 410 21.27 -27.46 6.17
CA GLY A 410 21.67 -26.68 7.32
C GLY A 410 23.06 -27.06 7.86
N ARG A 411 23.50 -26.35 8.91
CA ARG A 411 24.80 -26.58 9.57
C ARG A 411 24.95 -27.99 10.16
N ASP A 412 23.82 -28.63 10.46
CA ASP A 412 23.75 -29.99 10.99
C ASP A 412 23.68 -31.06 9.88
N GLY A 413 23.81 -30.65 8.61
CA GLY A 413 23.70 -31.54 7.45
C GLY A 413 22.30 -32.03 7.16
N ARG A 414 21.26 -31.50 7.83
CA ARG A 414 19.86 -31.89 7.57
C ARG A 414 19.24 -30.99 6.52
N SER A 415 18.34 -31.58 5.72
CA SER A 415 17.50 -30.84 4.78
C SER A 415 16.61 -29.85 5.53
N CYS A 416 16.56 -28.62 5.03
CA CYS A 416 15.68 -27.55 5.48
C CYS A 416 15.11 -26.80 4.27
N PHE A 417 14.03 -26.07 4.49
CA PHE A 417 13.32 -25.32 3.47
C PHE A 417 13.41 -23.82 3.75
N VAL A 418 14.17 -23.09 2.94
CA VAL A 418 14.48 -21.66 3.16
C VAL A 418 13.92 -20.77 2.05
N CYS A 419 13.61 -19.51 2.40
CA CYS A 419 13.19 -18.51 1.41
C CYS A 419 14.37 -18.03 0.55
N GLU A 420 14.08 -17.43 -0.61
CA GLU A 420 15.07 -16.89 -1.57
C GLU A 420 16.07 -15.92 -0.91
N ASP A 421 15.58 -15.03 -0.03
CA ASP A 421 16.41 -14.08 0.73
C ASP A 421 17.39 -14.78 1.68
N CYS A 422 16.92 -15.79 2.42
CA CYS A 422 17.78 -16.57 3.30
C CYS A 422 18.77 -17.41 2.49
N LEU A 423 18.33 -17.98 1.36
CA LEU A 423 19.18 -18.74 0.45
C LEU A 423 20.35 -17.88 -0.03
N GLY A 424 20.09 -16.70 -0.60
CA GLY A 424 21.13 -15.82 -1.12
C GLY A 424 22.06 -15.21 -0.08
N ARG A 425 21.68 -15.21 1.21
CA ARG A 425 22.50 -14.65 2.30
C ARG A 425 23.33 -15.70 3.03
N PHE A 426 22.79 -16.90 3.22
CA PHE A 426 23.34 -17.88 4.14
C PHE A 426 23.71 -19.20 3.49
N TYR A 427 23.41 -19.40 2.21
CA TYR A 427 23.64 -20.65 1.50
C TYR A 427 24.37 -20.42 0.17
N THR A 428 25.19 -21.40 -0.20
CA THR A 428 25.94 -21.42 -1.47
C THR A 428 25.73 -22.77 -2.13
N ARG A 429 25.63 -22.78 -3.46
CA ARG A 429 25.43 -24.01 -4.24
C ARG A 429 26.77 -24.75 -4.38
N CYS A 430 26.77 -26.04 -4.06
CA CYS A 430 27.92 -26.92 -4.27
C CYS A 430 28.05 -27.28 -5.76
N GLU A 431 29.25 -27.16 -6.32
CA GLU A 431 29.53 -27.50 -7.73
C GLU A 431 29.46 -29.01 -8.00
N ASP A 432 29.72 -29.86 -7.00
CA ASP A 432 29.75 -31.31 -7.17
C ASP A 432 28.34 -31.94 -7.14
N CYS A 433 27.59 -31.68 -6.07
CA CYS A 433 26.25 -32.29 -5.90
C CYS A 433 25.12 -31.40 -6.43
N GLY A 434 25.40 -30.13 -6.71
CA GLY A 434 24.39 -29.16 -7.16
C GLY A 434 23.45 -28.66 -6.07
N GLU A 435 23.60 -29.13 -4.83
CA GLU A 435 22.75 -28.78 -3.68
C GLU A 435 23.18 -27.46 -3.02
N TYR A 436 22.23 -26.77 -2.39
CA TYR A 436 22.53 -25.59 -1.58
C TYR A 436 22.90 -25.99 -0.15
N CYS A 437 24.10 -25.62 0.29
CA CYS A 437 24.54 -25.86 1.66
C CYS A 437 24.79 -24.53 2.38
N HIS A 438 24.57 -24.50 3.69
CA HIS A 438 24.88 -23.32 4.51
C HIS A 438 26.35 -22.92 4.29
N ASN A 439 26.64 -21.62 4.26
CA ASN A 439 27.99 -21.09 3.93
C ASN A 439 29.09 -21.68 4.84
N ASP A 440 28.82 -21.88 6.13
CA ASP A 440 29.72 -22.56 7.07
C ASP A 440 30.06 -24.03 6.72
N CYS A 441 29.33 -24.65 5.78
CA CYS A 441 29.52 -26.03 5.32
C CYS A 441 30.04 -26.10 3.86
N ILE A 442 30.46 -24.97 3.31
CA ILE A 442 31.03 -24.84 1.96
C ILE A 442 32.49 -24.39 2.10
N ARG A 443 33.36 -24.94 1.25
CA ARG A 443 34.73 -24.47 1.07
C ARG A 443 34.95 -23.99 -0.36
N GLU A 444 35.71 -22.91 -0.49
CA GLU A 444 36.25 -22.47 -1.77
C GLU A 444 37.54 -23.25 -2.04
N LEU A 445 37.63 -23.89 -3.21
CA LEU A 445 38.85 -24.54 -3.69
C LEU A 445 39.83 -23.50 -4.23
N GLY A 446 41.10 -23.86 -4.37
CA GLY A 446 42.09 -22.97 -4.99
C GLY A 446 41.79 -22.62 -6.47
N SER A 447 40.88 -23.35 -7.11
CA SER A 447 40.32 -23.06 -8.45
C SER A 447 39.24 -21.96 -8.44
N GLY A 448 38.69 -21.61 -7.27
CA GLY A 448 37.55 -20.69 -7.11
C GLY A 448 36.17 -21.38 -7.13
N GLU A 449 36.12 -22.70 -7.20
CA GLU A 449 34.88 -23.49 -7.09
C GLU A 449 34.44 -23.64 -5.63
N TYR A 450 33.12 -23.77 -5.39
CA TYR A 450 32.57 -23.98 -4.06
C TYR A 450 32.08 -25.42 -3.88
N VAL A 451 32.64 -26.14 -2.92
CA VAL A 451 32.32 -27.56 -2.66
C VAL A 451 31.90 -27.74 -1.21
N CYS A 452 30.86 -28.53 -0.96
CA CYS A 452 30.38 -28.77 0.40
C CYS A 452 31.29 -29.76 1.15
N THR A 453 31.31 -29.67 2.48
CA THR A 453 32.15 -30.55 3.32
C THR A 453 31.86 -32.03 3.09
N GLY A 454 30.61 -32.40 2.82
CA GLY A 454 30.24 -33.80 2.55
C GLY A 454 30.82 -34.34 1.24
N CYS A 455 30.87 -33.53 0.18
CA CYS A 455 31.54 -33.91 -1.08
C CYS A 455 33.06 -33.93 -0.93
N MET A 456 33.60 -33.02 -0.12
CA MET A 456 35.03 -32.89 0.12
C MET A 456 35.61 -34.02 1.00
N GLU A 457 34.80 -34.62 1.88
CA GLU A 457 35.17 -35.80 2.68
C GLU A 457 35.22 -37.09 1.84
N GLY A 458 34.74 -37.06 0.60
CA GLY A 458 34.93 -38.16 -0.36
C GLY A 458 36.35 -38.20 -0.93
N ASP A 459 36.69 -39.30 -1.61
CA ASP A 459 37.92 -39.40 -2.40
C ASP A 459 37.81 -38.50 -3.65
N GLY A 460 38.87 -37.75 -3.99
CA GLY A 460 38.89 -36.86 -5.16
C GLY A 460 39.50 -35.47 -4.92
N TYR A 461 39.98 -35.19 -3.71
CA TYR A 461 40.55 -33.90 -3.34
C TYR A 461 41.89 -34.05 -2.61
N ALA A 462 42.84 -33.18 -2.98
CA ALA A 462 44.15 -33.12 -2.36
C ALA A 462 44.46 -31.69 -1.88
N CYS A 463 45.10 -31.60 -0.72
CA CYS A 463 45.63 -30.36 -0.19
C CYS A 463 47.02 -30.10 -0.82
N CYS A 464 47.22 -28.90 -1.36
CA CYS A 464 48.54 -28.48 -1.82
C CYS A 464 49.45 -28.20 -0.62
N GLU A 465 50.58 -28.89 -0.54
CA GLU A 465 51.54 -28.76 0.58
C GLU A 465 52.09 -27.33 0.72
N GLU A 466 52.24 -26.60 -0.39
CA GLU A 466 52.87 -25.28 -0.39
C GLU A 466 51.89 -24.14 -0.05
N CYS A 467 50.64 -24.18 -0.55
CA CYS A 467 49.67 -23.09 -0.33
C CYS A 467 48.58 -23.43 0.70
N GLY A 468 48.40 -24.71 1.04
CA GLY A 468 47.38 -25.17 1.99
C GLY A 468 45.95 -25.16 1.44
N ASP A 469 45.76 -24.75 0.17
CA ASP A 469 44.46 -24.81 -0.49
C ASP A 469 44.18 -26.20 -1.03
N TYR A 470 42.92 -26.55 -1.11
CA TYR A 470 42.46 -27.82 -1.68
C TYR A 470 42.14 -27.67 -3.16
N TYR A 471 42.44 -28.72 -3.91
CA TYR A 471 42.22 -28.85 -5.34
C TYR A 471 41.65 -30.24 -5.64
N ARG A 472 41.05 -30.41 -6.81
CA ARG A 472 40.68 -31.74 -7.31
C ARG A 472 41.95 -32.55 -7.55
N ASP A 473 41.88 -33.87 -7.40
CA ASP A 473 43.04 -34.76 -7.59
C ASP A 473 43.66 -34.64 -8.99
N GLU A 474 42.86 -34.28 -9.99
CA GLU A 474 43.32 -34.04 -11.37
C GLU A 474 44.07 -32.70 -11.56
N ASP A 475 43.97 -31.78 -10.60
CA ASP A 475 44.57 -30.44 -10.64
C ASP A 475 45.84 -30.31 -9.76
N VAL A 476 46.26 -31.41 -9.14
CA VAL A 476 47.49 -31.50 -8.36
C VAL A 476 48.52 -32.40 -9.03
N TYR A 477 49.79 -32.15 -8.72
CA TYR A 477 50.93 -32.91 -9.19
C TYR A 477 51.61 -33.58 -8.00
N SER A 478 51.93 -34.87 -8.14
CA SER A 478 52.78 -35.56 -7.18
C SER A 478 54.23 -35.13 -7.40
N VAL A 479 54.87 -34.64 -6.34
CA VAL A 479 56.25 -34.14 -6.35
C VAL A 479 56.97 -34.65 -5.11
N VAL A 480 58.31 -34.62 -5.13
CA VAL A 480 59.13 -34.96 -3.97
C VAL A 480 59.60 -33.68 -3.30
N ASN A 481 59.23 -33.50 -2.03
CA ASN A 481 59.62 -32.36 -1.23
C ASN A 481 61.12 -32.41 -0.86
N GLU A 482 61.60 -31.39 -0.16
CA GLU A 482 63.01 -31.28 0.24
C GLU A 482 63.48 -32.42 1.15
N ASP A 483 62.57 -33.03 1.91
CA ASP A 483 62.83 -34.13 2.83
C ASP A 483 62.78 -35.51 2.18
N GLY A 484 62.48 -35.58 0.88
CA GLY A 484 62.38 -36.84 0.14
C GLY A 484 60.99 -37.49 0.20
N GLU A 485 59.98 -36.79 0.71
CA GLU A 485 58.61 -37.30 0.82
C GLU A 485 57.79 -36.92 -0.42
N SER A 486 56.96 -37.85 -0.89
CA SER A 486 56.00 -37.60 -1.95
C SER A 486 54.81 -36.80 -1.41
N VAL A 487 54.59 -35.62 -1.98
CA VAL A 487 53.54 -34.67 -1.61
C VAL A 487 52.77 -34.22 -2.85
N TYR A 488 51.61 -33.59 -2.66
CA TYR A 488 50.82 -33.00 -3.74
C TYR A 488 50.97 -31.48 -3.76
N VAL A 489 51.18 -30.91 -4.94
CA VAL A 489 51.22 -29.45 -5.14
C VAL A 489 50.32 -29.04 -6.30
N CYS A 490 49.68 -27.89 -6.18
CA CYS A 490 48.86 -27.36 -7.27
C CYS A 490 49.73 -26.94 -8.46
N ARG A 491 49.11 -26.77 -9.64
CA ARG A 491 49.79 -26.36 -10.88
C ARG A 491 50.71 -25.15 -10.72
N LYS A 492 50.29 -24.14 -9.94
CA LYS A 492 51.08 -22.92 -9.72
C LYS A 492 52.31 -23.18 -8.85
N CYS A 493 52.16 -23.97 -7.79
CA CYS A 493 53.26 -24.34 -6.91
C CYS A 493 54.22 -25.34 -7.59
N HIS A 494 53.72 -26.18 -8.50
CA HIS A 494 54.52 -27.09 -9.31
C HIS A 494 55.58 -26.37 -10.15
N GLU A 495 55.36 -25.11 -10.56
CA GLU A 495 56.37 -24.32 -11.29
C GLU A 495 57.67 -24.10 -10.49
N GLY A 496 57.65 -24.30 -9.17
CA GLY A 496 58.82 -24.26 -8.30
C GLY A 496 59.61 -25.57 -8.20
N TYR A 497 59.20 -26.63 -8.93
CA TYR A 497 59.81 -27.95 -8.93
C TYR A 497 60.45 -28.25 -10.28
N GLU A 498 61.53 -29.03 -10.28
CA GLU A 498 62.26 -29.40 -11.49
C GLU A 498 62.28 -30.93 -11.68
N GLU A 499 62.18 -31.40 -12.92
CA GLU A 499 62.27 -32.82 -13.25
C GLU A 499 63.73 -33.30 -13.13
N CYS A 500 63.98 -34.31 -12.30
CA CYS A 500 65.29 -34.92 -12.17
C CYS A 500 65.66 -35.70 -13.45
N PRO A 501 66.82 -35.47 -14.07
CA PRO A 501 67.19 -36.16 -15.32
C PRO A 501 67.42 -37.67 -15.15
N GLU A 502 67.72 -38.13 -13.93
CA GLU A 502 68.03 -39.54 -13.64
C GLU A 502 66.76 -40.35 -13.31
N CYS A 503 65.96 -39.90 -12.34
CA CYS A 503 64.76 -40.63 -11.91
C CYS A 503 63.46 -40.12 -12.54
N ARG A 504 63.48 -38.97 -13.22
CA ARG A 504 62.31 -38.30 -13.84
C ARG A 504 61.22 -37.86 -12.86
N GLU A 505 61.51 -37.86 -11.57
CA GLU A 505 60.64 -37.31 -10.54
C GLU A 505 60.77 -35.78 -10.50
N TYR A 506 59.66 -35.08 -10.25
CA TYR A 506 59.67 -33.63 -10.01
C TYR A 506 60.06 -33.36 -8.55
N VAL A 507 61.18 -32.68 -8.34
CA VAL A 507 61.79 -32.53 -7.01
C VAL A 507 62.06 -31.07 -6.66
N LYS A 508 61.94 -30.74 -5.37
CA LYS A 508 62.39 -29.45 -4.84
C LYS A 508 63.88 -29.53 -4.56
N ILE A 509 64.68 -28.86 -5.40
CA ILE A 509 66.13 -29.01 -5.37
C ILE A 509 66.73 -28.31 -4.15
N ARG A 510 67.51 -29.06 -3.34
CA ARG A 510 68.34 -28.49 -2.27
C ARG A 510 69.69 -28.02 -2.83
N PRO A 511 70.05 -26.73 -2.73
CA PRO A 511 71.38 -26.27 -3.13
C PRO A 511 72.43 -26.70 -2.10
N LEU A 512 73.49 -27.39 -2.57
CA LEU A 512 74.68 -27.72 -1.78
C LEU A 512 75.85 -26.81 -2.17
N PHE A 513 76.85 -26.72 -1.28
CA PHE A 513 78.08 -25.92 -1.48
C PHE A 513 78.88 -26.30 -2.75
N ARG A 514 78.57 -27.44 -3.39
CA ARG A 514 79.12 -27.93 -4.67
C ARG A 514 78.10 -28.75 -5.48
N GLY A 515 76.98 -28.15 -5.87
CA GLY A 515 76.00 -28.77 -6.80
C GLY A 515 74.60 -28.92 -6.20
N THR A 516 73.72 -29.61 -6.91
CA THR A 516 72.33 -29.83 -6.52
C THR A 516 72.09 -31.33 -6.39
N MET A 517 71.48 -31.76 -5.28
CA MET A 517 71.20 -33.18 -5.02
C MET A 517 69.70 -33.46 -5.15
N CYS A 518 69.35 -34.51 -5.87
CA CYS A 518 67.98 -35.00 -5.94
C CYS A 518 67.58 -35.64 -4.60
N PRO A 519 66.52 -35.16 -3.92
CA PRO A 519 66.03 -35.80 -2.70
C PRO A 519 65.37 -37.17 -2.96
N ALA A 520 64.98 -37.49 -4.20
CA ALA A 520 64.32 -38.75 -4.54
C ALA A 520 65.29 -39.91 -4.84
N CYS A 521 66.42 -39.64 -5.51
CA CYS A 521 67.37 -40.68 -5.96
C CYS A 521 68.82 -40.44 -5.52
N GLU A 522 69.06 -39.38 -4.73
CA GLU A 522 70.38 -38.99 -4.21
C GLU A 522 71.43 -38.64 -5.28
N ALA A 523 71.05 -38.58 -6.56
CA ALA A 523 71.95 -38.18 -7.63
C ALA A 523 72.38 -36.70 -7.47
N VAL A 524 73.68 -36.44 -7.66
CA VAL A 524 74.27 -35.09 -7.64
C VAL A 524 74.53 -34.65 -9.07
N PHE A 525 73.98 -33.52 -9.45
CA PHE A 525 74.16 -32.93 -10.77
C PHE A 525 74.54 -31.44 -10.65
N GLU A 526 75.26 -30.93 -11.65
CA GLU A 526 75.63 -29.52 -11.73
C GLU A 526 74.41 -28.70 -12.18
N GLY A 527 73.58 -28.27 -11.22
CA GLY A 527 72.48 -27.35 -11.48
C GLY A 527 72.97 -25.98 -11.96
N ARG A 528 72.18 -25.30 -12.80
CA ARG A 528 72.42 -23.91 -13.20
C ARG A 528 72.43 -23.02 -11.95
N VAL A 529 73.55 -22.33 -11.73
CA VAL A 529 73.68 -21.30 -10.70
C VAL A 529 72.61 -20.21 -10.97
N PRO A 530 71.80 -19.79 -9.98
CA PRO A 530 70.90 -18.66 -10.15
C PRO A 530 71.72 -17.39 -10.42
N ALA A 531 71.28 -16.56 -11.36
CA ALA A 531 71.87 -15.23 -11.60
C ALA A 531 71.46 -14.24 -10.50
#